data_AF-A0A1L7AJE2-F1
#
_entry.id   AF-A0A1L7AJE2-F1
#
_cell.length_a   1.000
_cell.length_b   1.000
_cell.length_c   1.000
_cell.angle_alpha   90.00
_cell.angle_beta   90.00
_cell.angle_gamma   90.00
#
_symmetry.space_group_name_H-M   'P 1'
#
loop_
_entity.id
_entity.type
_entity.pdbx_description
1 polymer ?
#
loop_
_entity_poly.entity_id
_entity_poly.type
_entity_poly.pdbx_seq_one_letter_code
_entity_poly.pdbx_strand_id
1 'polypeptide(L)'
;MTNDPYLRLKSRFNRIGALGEASAMLGWDASAMMPEGGGASRGEQLAVLAGLSHELLTAPVVAEDLAAAEASPPAERWDAANLALMRRTHTRAACLPGDLVEAVSRANSACEKVWRKARAASDFAMVRPYLEEVVRLQREEAAALSGATGLAPYDALMDGFQRGIGAADVEPVFAAYESFLKEALPEAEAIQARRPAPVEPSGPFPVEIQKRLCRQLSERIGLDFTHARLDESAHPFSGGTPADARITTRYDEGNFAQALLGVAHETGHALYERGLPEAWERQPVGEAAGMAAHESQSLLIEVQACRSDAFLSWLGPQLHAAFGGATEAYDGANLGRLWRRVARGFIRVDADEMTYPAHVILRFRLERALIGGDLAVADLPGAWNEGFRGLLGLTPPDDRRGCLQDIHWYDGAFGYFPSYTLGAMAAAQIMAAARAAVPGIDAALAQGDFAPLLGWLRPNIHGKAASLGFQDLLREATGGPLDPAAFTRHLRARYLEG
;
A
#
# COMPACT_ATOMS: atom_id res chain seq x y z
N MET A 1 -36.94 -13.53 -12.22
CA MET A 1 -35.48 -13.70 -12.16
C MET A 1 -34.98 -13.69 -13.58
N THR A 2 -34.08 -12.78 -13.92
CA THR A 2 -33.52 -12.68 -15.26
C THR A 2 -32.74 -13.96 -15.58
N ASN A 3 -33.02 -14.58 -16.73
CA ASN A 3 -32.35 -15.83 -17.14
C ASN A 3 -30.93 -15.59 -17.69
N ASP A 4 -30.43 -14.37 -17.57
CA ASP A 4 -29.11 -13.93 -18.03
C ASP A 4 -28.01 -14.41 -17.05
N PRO A 5 -27.05 -15.24 -17.50
CA PRO A 5 -25.93 -15.71 -16.67
C PRO A 5 -25.11 -14.58 -16.06
N TYR A 6 -24.86 -13.50 -16.81
CA TYR A 6 -24.06 -12.39 -16.31
C TYR A 6 -24.78 -11.63 -15.20
N LEU A 7 -26.10 -11.44 -15.30
CA LEU A 7 -26.87 -10.81 -14.22
C LEU A 7 -26.92 -11.69 -12.95
N ARG A 8 -26.93 -13.01 -13.08
CA ARG A 8 -26.80 -13.93 -11.94
C ARG A 8 -25.43 -13.79 -11.28
N LEU A 9 -24.35 -13.67 -12.06
CA LEU A 9 -23.01 -13.41 -11.54
C LEU A 9 -22.94 -12.08 -10.79
N LYS A 10 -23.43 -10.97 -11.38
CA LYS A 10 -23.47 -9.66 -10.70
C LYS A 10 -24.18 -9.75 -9.35
N SER A 11 -25.34 -10.42 -9.31
CA SER A 11 -26.10 -10.61 -8.07
C SER A 11 -25.33 -11.42 -7.03
N ARG A 12 -24.58 -12.43 -7.45
CA ARG A 12 -23.77 -13.26 -6.54
C ARG A 12 -22.55 -12.50 -6.02
N PHE A 13 -21.80 -11.83 -6.89
CA PHE A 13 -20.66 -11.01 -6.49
C PHE A 13 -21.08 -9.85 -5.59
N ASN A 14 -22.27 -9.28 -5.78
CA ASN A 14 -22.79 -8.28 -4.85
C ASN A 14 -22.97 -8.84 -3.42
N ARG A 15 -23.41 -10.11 -3.28
CA ARG A 15 -23.51 -10.77 -1.98
C ARG A 15 -22.12 -11.04 -1.38
N ILE A 16 -21.17 -11.49 -2.19
CA ILE A 16 -19.78 -11.71 -1.77
C ILE A 16 -19.16 -10.39 -1.29
N GLY A 17 -19.32 -9.31 -2.06
CA GLY A 17 -18.83 -7.99 -1.69
C GLY A 17 -19.43 -7.48 -0.38
N ALA A 18 -20.74 -7.70 -0.13
CA ALA A 18 -21.36 -7.34 1.14
C ALA A 18 -20.80 -8.13 2.35
N LEU A 19 -20.46 -9.41 2.16
CA LEU A 19 -19.75 -10.20 3.19
C LEU A 19 -18.33 -9.68 3.41
N GLY A 20 -17.65 -9.27 2.34
CA GLY A 20 -16.34 -8.63 2.38
C GLY A 20 -16.36 -7.31 3.16
N GLU A 21 -17.33 -6.44 2.87
CA GLU A 21 -17.56 -5.19 3.61
C GLU A 21 -17.77 -5.47 5.10
N ALA A 22 -18.66 -6.41 5.46
CA ALA A 22 -18.87 -6.78 6.87
C ALA A 22 -17.57 -7.28 7.54
N SER A 23 -16.76 -8.05 6.81
CA SER A 23 -15.46 -8.54 7.29
C SER A 23 -14.47 -7.38 7.50
N ALA A 24 -14.44 -6.40 6.60
CA ALA A 24 -13.61 -5.20 6.71
C ALA A 24 -13.97 -4.37 7.96
N MET A 25 -15.26 -4.25 8.27
CA MET A 25 -15.74 -3.56 9.47
C MET A 25 -15.33 -4.27 10.75
N LEU A 26 -15.45 -5.59 10.79
CA LEU A 26 -15.00 -6.42 11.91
C LEU A 26 -13.47 -6.38 12.08
N GLY A 27 -12.73 -6.34 10.97
CA GLY A 27 -11.28 -6.17 10.95
C GLY A 27 -10.85 -4.81 11.52
N TRP A 28 -11.49 -3.72 11.08
CA TRP A 28 -11.26 -2.40 11.66
C TRP A 28 -11.56 -2.38 13.16
N ASP A 29 -12.69 -2.93 13.59
CA ASP A 29 -13.09 -2.93 15.00
C ASP A 29 -12.07 -3.70 15.85
N ALA A 30 -11.53 -4.80 15.32
CA ALA A 30 -10.52 -5.62 16.01
C ALA A 30 -9.24 -4.83 16.31
N SER A 31 -8.90 -3.88 15.44
CA SER A 31 -7.68 -3.09 15.51
C SER A 31 -7.84 -1.77 16.27
N ALA A 32 -9.07 -1.26 16.44
CA ALA A 32 -9.33 0.08 16.98
C ALA A 32 -10.19 0.10 18.26
N MET A 33 -11.21 -0.77 18.36
CA MET A 33 -12.26 -0.66 19.40
C MET A 33 -12.41 -1.90 20.27
N MET A 34 -12.06 -3.07 19.75
CA MET A 34 -12.32 -4.36 20.39
C MET A 34 -11.54 -4.51 21.70
N PRO A 35 -12.19 -4.90 22.81
CA PRO A 35 -11.50 -5.25 24.06
C PRO A 35 -10.55 -6.46 23.88
N GLU A 36 -9.46 -6.49 24.63
CA GLU A 36 -8.41 -7.53 24.53
C GLU A 36 -8.95 -8.98 24.61
N GLY A 37 -9.97 -9.22 25.43
CA GLY A 37 -10.61 -10.54 25.57
C GLY A 37 -11.50 -10.98 24.40
N GLY A 38 -11.77 -10.11 23.41
CA GLY A 38 -12.69 -10.37 22.30
C GLY A 38 -12.11 -11.17 21.14
N GLY A 39 -10.79 -11.35 21.09
CA GLY A 39 -10.08 -11.86 19.92
C GLY A 39 -10.56 -13.23 19.41
N ALA A 40 -10.87 -14.17 20.32
CA ALA A 40 -11.33 -15.50 19.93
C ALA A 40 -12.70 -15.46 19.23
N SER A 41 -13.66 -14.70 19.77
CA SER A 41 -14.98 -14.55 19.15
C SER A 41 -14.91 -13.78 17.83
N ARG A 42 -14.02 -12.79 17.73
CA ARG A 42 -13.80 -12.03 16.49
C ARG A 42 -13.19 -12.91 15.40
N GLY A 43 -12.22 -13.75 15.76
CA GLY A 43 -11.63 -14.73 14.84
C GLY A 43 -12.68 -15.66 14.25
N GLU A 44 -13.58 -16.21 15.08
CA GLU A 44 -14.66 -17.08 14.63
C GLU A 44 -15.63 -16.37 13.67
N GLN A 45 -16.04 -15.14 13.98
CA GLN A 45 -16.91 -14.34 13.09
C GLN A 45 -16.29 -14.13 11.71
N LEU A 46 -15.01 -13.74 11.66
CA LEU A 46 -14.29 -13.53 10.41
C LEU A 46 -14.12 -14.85 9.64
N ALA A 47 -13.86 -15.96 10.33
CA ALA A 47 -13.73 -17.29 9.71
C ALA A 47 -15.04 -17.75 9.05
N VAL A 48 -16.18 -17.57 9.73
CA VAL A 48 -17.50 -17.91 9.16
C VAL A 48 -17.80 -17.07 7.92
N LEU A 49 -17.54 -15.75 7.96
CA LEU A 49 -17.76 -14.88 6.80
C LEU A 49 -16.86 -15.25 5.62
N ALA A 50 -15.60 -15.58 5.88
CA ALA A 50 -14.67 -16.05 4.85
C ALA A 50 -15.15 -17.37 4.22
N GLY A 51 -15.60 -18.33 5.04
CA GLY A 51 -16.15 -19.60 4.57
C GLY A 51 -17.38 -19.43 3.67
N LEU A 52 -18.33 -18.58 4.09
CA LEU A 52 -19.53 -18.28 3.30
C LEU A 52 -19.19 -17.60 1.97
N SER A 53 -18.26 -16.64 1.98
CA SER A 53 -17.78 -15.99 0.76
C SER A 53 -17.14 -16.99 -0.19
N HIS A 54 -16.30 -17.89 0.32
CA HIS A 54 -15.62 -18.91 -0.47
C HIS A 54 -16.62 -19.92 -1.07
N GLU A 55 -17.59 -20.42 -0.28
CA GLU A 55 -18.65 -21.32 -0.76
C GLU A 55 -19.46 -20.67 -1.89
N LEU A 56 -19.84 -19.40 -1.73
CA LEU A 56 -20.57 -18.66 -2.75
C LEU A 56 -19.76 -18.50 -4.03
N LEU A 57 -18.45 -18.21 -3.90
CA LEU A 57 -17.55 -17.97 -5.02
C LEU A 57 -17.24 -19.25 -5.81
N THR A 58 -17.11 -20.39 -5.13
CA THR A 58 -16.64 -21.66 -5.74
C THR A 58 -17.75 -22.67 -6.03
N ALA A 59 -19.01 -22.34 -5.75
CA ALA A 59 -20.14 -23.21 -6.06
C ALA A 59 -20.16 -23.61 -7.57
N PRO A 60 -20.50 -24.86 -7.93
CA PRO A 60 -20.42 -25.35 -9.31
C PRO A 60 -21.14 -24.47 -10.35
N VAL A 61 -22.31 -23.93 -9.99
CA VAL A 61 -23.10 -23.05 -10.85
C VAL A 61 -22.37 -21.75 -11.23
N VAL A 62 -21.37 -21.30 -10.47
CA VAL A 62 -20.57 -20.11 -10.82
C VAL A 62 -19.72 -20.40 -12.06
N ALA A 63 -19.10 -21.57 -12.13
CA ALA A 63 -18.33 -21.96 -13.31
C ALA A 63 -19.21 -22.08 -14.55
N GLU A 64 -20.42 -22.62 -14.39
CA GLU A 64 -21.44 -22.70 -15.46
C GLU A 64 -21.90 -21.31 -15.93
N ASP A 65 -22.24 -20.43 -14.99
CA ASP A 65 -22.68 -19.07 -15.30
C ASP A 65 -21.57 -18.25 -15.98
N LEU A 66 -20.31 -18.39 -15.52
CA LEU A 66 -19.16 -17.73 -16.14
C LEU A 66 -18.95 -18.23 -17.57
N ALA A 67 -18.99 -19.55 -17.80
CA ALA A 67 -18.81 -20.12 -19.14
C ALA A 67 -19.94 -19.67 -20.09
N ALA A 68 -21.18 -19.64 -19.61
CA ALA A 68 -22.32 -19.17 -20.40
C ALA A 68 -22.23 -17.66 -20.70
N ALA A 69 -21.80 -16.84 -19.74
CA ALA A 69 -21.58 -15.40 -19.95
C ALA A 69 -20.42 -15.13 -20.92
N GLU A 70 -19.34 -15.90 -20.87
CA GLU A 70 -18.20 -15.75 -21.79
C GLU A 70 -18.52 -16.19 -23.23
N ALA A 71 -19.46 -17.12 -23.41
CA ALA A 71 -19.95 -17.51 -24.75
C ALA A 71 -20.79 -16.41 -25.42
N SER A 72 -21.29 -15.44 -24.67
CA SER A 72 -22.04 -14.28 -25.16
C SER A 72 -21.72 -13.07 -24.29
N PRO A 73 -20.49 -12.53 -24.41
CA PRO A 73 -19.99 -11.53 -23.48
C PRO A 73 -20.79 -10.22 -23.56
N PRO A 74 -20.90 -9.47 -22.46
CA PRO A 74 -21.52 -8.15 -22.46
C PRO A 74 -20.86 -7.22 -23.50
N ALA A 75 -21.68 -6.45 -24.22
CA ALA A 75 -21.18 -5.49 -25.21
C ALA A 75 -20.54 -4.25 -24.56
N GLU A 76 -21.00 -3.88 -23.37
CA GLU A 76 -20.49 -2.73 -22.62
C GLU A 76 -19.13 -3.02 -21.99
N ARG A 77 -18.16 -2.11 -22.21
CA ARG A 77 -16.75 -2.29 -21.80
C ARG A 77 -16.61 -2.62 -20.32
N TRP A 78 -17.34 -1.94 -19.45
CA TRP A 78 -17.26 -2.16 -18.02
C TRP A 78 -17.84 -3.49 -17.58
N ASP A 79 -18.96 -3.93 -18.18
CA ASP A 79 -19.53 -5.24 -17.88
C ASP A 79 -18.60 -6.37 -18.36
N ALA A 80 -17.96 -6.20 -19.53
CA ALA A 80 -16.94 -7.14 -20.02
C ALA A 80 -15.71 -7.21 -19.09
N ALA A 81 -15.21 -6.05 -18.63
CA ALA A 81 -14.10 -5.99 -17.67
C ALA A 81 -14.48 -6.63 -16.32
N ASN A 82 -15.71 -6.42 -15.87
CA ASN A 82 -16.23 -7.04 -14.65
C ASN A 82 -16.31 -8.56 -14.78
N LEU A 83 -16.82 -9.08 -15.90
CA LEU A 83 -16.86 -10.52 -16.17
C LEU A 83 -15.46 -11.13 -16.16
N ALA A 84 -14.47 -10.47 -16.79
CA ALA A 84 -13.09 -10.94 -16.77
C ALA A 84 -12.50 -11.00 -15.35
N LEU A 85 -12.81 -10.01 -14.51
CA LEU A 85 -12.41 -9.97 -13.11
C LEU A 85 -13.12 -11.02 -12.26
N MET A 86 -14.41 -11.28 -12.49
CA MET A 86 -15.15 -12.37 -11.86
C MET A 86 -14.52 -13.72 -12.20
N ARG A 87 -14.20 -13.95 -13.48
CA ARG A 87 -13.49 -15.16 -13.93
C ARG A 87 -12.15 -15.29 -13.23
N ARG A 88 -11.34 -14.24 -13.20
CA ARG A 88 -10.03 -14.24 -12.51
C ARG A 88 -10.19 -14.61 -11.03
N THR A 89 -11.13 -13.97 -10.34
CA THR A 89 -11.39 -14.18 -8.90
C THR A 89 -11.81 -15.62 -8.63
N HIS A 90 -12.72 -16.16 -9.46
CA HIS A 90 -13.14 -17.56 -9.38
C HIS A 90 -11.97 -18.51 -9.66
N THR A 91 -11.21 -18.32 -10.73
CA THR A 91 -10.08 -19.21 -11.10
C THR A 91 -9.07 -19.31 -9.97
N ARG A 92 -8.68 -18.18 -9.36
CA ARG A 92 -7.73 -18.16 -8.24
C ARG A 92 -8.27 -18.85 -6.99
N ALA A 93 -9.56 -18.70 -6.70
CA ALA A 93 -10.17 -19.35 -5.54
C ALA A 93 -10.39 -20.86 -5.75
N ALA A 94 -10.81 -21.27 -6.94
CA ALA A 94 -11.19 -22.65 -7.25
C ALA A 94 -9.98 -23.56 -7.52
N CYS A 95 -8.79 -23.02 -7.83
CA CYS A 95 -7.61 -23.82 -8.08
C CYS A 95 -6.88 -24.29 -6.80
N LEU A 96 -7.19 -23.69 -5.65
CA LEU A 96 -6.57 -24.03 -4.38
C LEU A 96 -7.38 -25.12 -3.65
N PRO A 97 -6.76 -26.26 -3.29
CA PRO A 97 -7.39 -27.26 -2.44
C PRO A 97 -7.74 -26.66 -1.06
N GLY A 98 -8.89 -27.04 -0.51
CA GLY A 98 -9.35 -26.52 0.79
C GLY A 98 -8.42 -26.83 1.95
N ASP A 99 -7.80 -28.02 1.95
CA ASP A 99 -6.79 -28.44 2.94
C ASP A 99 -5.50 -27.60 2.86
N LEU A 100 -5.08 -27.19 1.65
CA LEU A 100 -3.96 -26.27 1.45
C LEU A 100 -4.29 -24.87 2.00
N VAL A 101 -5.47 -24.32 1.67
CA VAL A 101 -5.92 -23.01 2.18
C VAL A 101 -5.93 -22.98 3.71
N GLU A 102 -6.47 -24.04 4.33
CA GLU A 102 -6.47 -24.18 5.78
C GLU A 102 -5.05 -24.30 6.37
N ALA A 103 -4.16 -25.06 5.72
CA ALA A 103 -2.79 -25.23 6.17
C ALA A 103 -2.01 -23.90 6.12
N VAL A 104 -2.13 -23.15 5.01
CA VAL A 104 -1.54 -21.80 4.85
C VAL A 104 -2.03 -20.88 5.97
N SER A 105 -3.35 -20.82 6.18
CA SER A 105 -3.94 -19.95 7.22
C SER A 105 -3.40 -20.26 8.63
N ARG A 106 -3.35 -21.55 9.00
CA ARG A 106 -2.81 -21.98 10.31
C ARG A 106 -1.33 -21.68 10.44
N ALA A 107 -0.53 -21.94 9.41
CA ALA A 107 0.91 -21.69 9.42
C ALA A 107 1.24 -20.21 9.56
N ASN A 108 0.57 -19.34 8.78
CA ASN A 108 0.74 -17.89 8.84
C ASN A 108 0.41 -17.36 10.23
N SER A 109 -0.75 -17.73 10.80
CA SER A 109 -1.15 -17.29 12.14
C SER A 109 -0.17 -17.75 13.23
N ALA A 110 0.31 -19.00 13.16
CA ALA A 110 1.29 -19.52 14.10
C ALA A 110 2.64 -18.81 13.98
N CYS A 111 3.12 -18.58 12.76
CA CYS A 111 4.38 -17.91 12.46
C CYS A 111 4.36 -16.46 12.95
N GLU A 112 3.33 -15.70 12.61
CA GLU A 112 3.09 -14.31 12.99
C GLU A 112 3.12 -14.15 14.53
N LYS A 113 2.44 -15.04 15.25
CA LYS A 113 2.43 -15.04 16.73
C LYS A 113 3.82 -15.26 17.33
N VAL A 114 4.62 -16.16 16.76
CA VAL A 114 6.00 -16.41 17.20
C VAL A 114 6.93 -15.26 16.80
N TRP A 115 6.74 -14.70 15.61
CA TRP A 115 7.49 -13.56 15.09
C TRP A 115 7.41 -12.35 16.02
N ARG A 116 6.25 -12.01 16.59
CA ARG A 116 6.14 -10.91 17.56
C ARG A 116 7.13 -11.05 18.72
N LYS A 117 7.34 -12.27 19.22
CA LYS A 117 8.30 -12.57 20.29
C LYS A 117 9.73 -12.60 19.77
N ALA A 118 9.97 -13.27 18.64
CA ALA A 118 11.28 -13.37 18.01
C ALA A 118 11.86 -11.99 17.65
N ARG A 119 11.04 -11.09 17.08
CA ARG A 119 11.42 -9.70 16.78
C ARG A 119 11.79 -8.93 18.04
N ALA A 120 11.01 -9.06 19.13
CA ALA A 120 11.31 -8.39 20.39
C ALA A 120 12.62 -8.89 21.02
N ALA A 121 12.90 -10.20 20.90
CA ALA A 121 14.12 -10.83 21.39
C ALA A 121 15.33 -10.73 20.42
N SER A 122 15.11 -10.26 19.19
CA SER A 122 16.06 -10.35 18.08
C SER A 122 16.59 -11.78 17.84
N ASP A 123 15.71 -12.77 17.90
CA ASP A 123 16.04 -14.18 17.81
C ASP A 123 15.41 -14.81 16.56
N PHE A 124 16.13 -14.81 15.44
CA PHE A 124 15.64 -15.43 14.21
C PHE A 124 15.48 -16.96 14.34
N ALA A 125 16.33 -17.62 15.13
CA ALA A 125 16.26 -19.07 15.31
C ALA A 125 14.91 -19.51 15.93
N MET A 126 14.31 -18.67 16.78
CA MET A 126 12.99 -18.89 17.36
C MET A 126 11.87 -19.01 16.32
N VAL A 127 11.87 -18.14 15.29
CA VAL A 127 10.80 -18.10 14.28
C VAL A 127 11.10 -18.94 13.04
N ARG A 128 12.38 -19.21 12.77
CA ARG A 128 12.85 -19.97 11.62
C ARG A 128 12.01 -21.22 11.27
N PRO A 129 11.73 -22.18 12.19
CA PRO A 129 10.99 -23.39 11.82
C PRO A 129 9.55 -23.09 11.37
N TYR A 130 8.94 -22.01 11.87
CA TYR A 130 7.60 -21.58 11.45
C TYR A 130 7.65 -20.88 10.08
N LEU A 131 8.69 -20.07 9.85
CA LEU A 131 8.89 -19.44 8.54
C LEU A 131 9.23 -20.47 7.45
N GLU A 132 9.98 -21.53 7.77
CA GLU A 132 10.23 -22.67 6.88
C GLU A 132 8.91 -23.32 6.42
N GLU A 133 7.97 -23.53 7.35
CA GLU A 133 6.65 -24.08 7.02
C GLU A 133 5.80 -23.12 6.18
N VAL A 134 5.80 -21.82 6.51
CA VAL A 134 5.13 -20.79 5.69
C VAL A 134 5.69 -20.79 4.26
N VAL A 135 7.02 -20.75 4.08
CA VAL A 135 7.63 -20.75 2.75
C VAL A 135 7.31 -22.05 1.98
N ARG A 136 7.29 -23.21 2.65
CA ARG A 136 6.90 -24.48 2.01
C ARG A 136 5.47 -24.40 1.46
N LEU A 137 4.52 -23.98 2.29
CA LEU A 137 3.11 -23.88 1.91
C LEU A 137 2.87 -22.79 0.85
N GLN A 138 3.59 -21.67 0.92
CA GLN A 138 3.53 -20.61 -0.09
C GLN A 138 4.05 -21.08 -1.46
N ARG A 139 5.05 -21.97 -1.50
CA ARG A 139 5.50 -22.60 -2.75
C ARG A 139 4.43 -23.54 -3.34
N GLU A 140 3.68 -24.25 -2.50
CA GLU A 140 2.56 -25.10 -2.94
C GLU A 140 1.40 -24.26 -3.49
N GLU A 141 1.03 -23.19 -2.79
CA GLU A 141 0.04 -22.22 -3.25
C GLU A 141 0.47 -21.58 -4.59
N ALA A 142 1.71 -21.12 -4.68
CA ALA A 142 2.29 -20.57 -5.90
C ALA A 142 2.25 -21.56 -7.07
N ALA A 143 2.53 -22.84 -6.82
CA ALA A 143 2.47 -23.88 -7.85
C ALA A 143 1.04 -24.13 -8.35
N ALA A 144 0.05 -24.18 -7.45
CA ALA A 144 -1.36 -24.33 -7.80
C ALA A 144 -1.89 -23.13 -8.60
N LEU A 145 -1.56 -21.91 -8.16
CA LEU A 145 -1.89 -20.67 -8.88
C LEU A 145 -1.19 -20.59 -10.23
N SER A 146 0.09 -20.96 -10.30
CA SER A 146 0.87 -21.00 -11.54
C SER A 146 0.24 -21.96 -12.56
N GLY A 147 -0.16 -23.16 -12.13
CA GLY A 147 -0.84 -24.13 -12.99
C GLY A 147 -2.18 -23.61 -13.55
N ALA A 148 -2.91 -22.81 -12.77
CA ALA A 148 -4.22 -22.28 -13.18
C ALA A 148 -4.13 -20.97 -14.02
N THR A 149 -3.10 -20.16 -13.79
CA THR A 149 -2.96 -18.83 -14.42
C THR A 149 -1.94 -18.81 -15.56
N GLY A 150 -1.04 -19.78 -15.63
CA GLY A 150 0.10 -19.80 -16.56
C GLY A 150 1.22 -18.83 -16.19
N LEU A 151 1.12 -18.13 -15.05
CA LEU A 151 2.17 -17.24 -14.54
C LEU A 151 3.31 -18.05 -13.89
N ALA A 152 4.50 -17.47 -13.81
CA ALA A 152 5.57 -18.03 -12.99
C ALA A 152 5.14 -18.09 -11.51
N PRO A 153 5.64 -19.03 -10.68
CA PRO A 153 5.16 -19.22 -9.30
C PRO A 153 5.14 -17.92 -8.46
N TYR A 154 6.24 -17.18 -8.45
CA TYR A 154 6.29 -15.91 -7.72
C TYR A 154 5.36 -14.83 -8.31
N ASP A 155 5.26 -14.77 -9.64
CA ASP A 155 4.36 -13.83 -10.32
C ASP A 155 2.89 -14.15 -10.02
N ALA A 156 2.54 -15.42 -9.80
CA ALA A 156 1.19 -15.82 -9.44
C ALA A 156 0.76 -15.34 -8.04
N LEU A 157 1.72 -15.27 -7.10
CA LEU A 157 1.55 -14.66 -5.78
C LEU A 157 1.44 -13.13 -5.90
N MET A 158 2.38 -12.50 -6.61
CA MET A 158 2.41 -11.05 -6.81
C MET A 158 1.17 -10.51 -7.53
N ASP A 159 0.66 -11.25 -8.53
CA ASP A 159 -0.59 -10.92 -9.23
C ASP A 159 -1.78 -10.82 -8.25
N GLY A 160 -1.74 -11.53 -7.11
CA GLY A 160 -2.72 -11.43 -6.05
C GLY A 160 -2.85 -10.02 -5.45
N PHE A 161 -1.77 -9.24 -5.45
CA PHE A 161 -1.72 -7.89 -4.91
C PHE A 161 -1.76 -6.82 -6.00
N GLN A 162 -1.07 -7.05 -7.11
CA GLN A 162 -1.05 -6.13 -8.23
C GLN A 162 -1.25 -6.88 -9.55
N ARG A 163 -2.50 -6.90 -10.02
CA ARG A 163 -2.90 -7.59 -11.24
C ARG A 163 -2.08 -7.14 -12.45
N GLY A 164 -1.61 -8.11 -13.21
CA GLY A 164 -0.97 -7.89 -14.51
C GLY A 164 0.43 -7.28 -14.42
N ILE A 165 1.08 -7.41 -13.26
CA ILE A 165 2.49 -7.06 -13.05
C ILE A 165 3.24 -8.33 -12.67
N GLY A 166 4.30 -8.64 -13.42
CA GLY A 166 5.20 -9.77 -13.17
C GLY A 166 6.64 -9.30 -12.90
N ALA A 167 7.51 -10.24 -12.53
CA ALA A 167 8.93 -9.94 -12.27
C ALA A 167 9.62 -9.32 -13.49
N ALA A 168 9.21 -9.70 -14.71
CA ALA A 168 9.71 -9.13 -15.96
C ALA A 168 9.38 -7.64 -16.12
N ASP A 169 8.30 -7.13 -15.51
CA ASP A 169 7.97 -5.71 -15.49
C ASP A 169 8.72 -4.97 -14.38
N VAL A 170 8.91 -5.63 -13.23
CA VAL A 170 9.51 -5.03 -12.02
C VAL A 170 11.04 -4.94 -12.08
N GLU A 171 11.71 -5.98 -12.58
CA GLU A 171 13.17 -6.06 -12.59
C GLU A 171 13.85 -4.89 -13.33
N PRO A 172 13.44 -4.51 -14.55
CA PRO A 172 14.07 -3.41 -15.26
C PRO A 172 13.89 -2.06 -14.54
N VAL A 173 12.71 -1.85 -13.95
CA VAL A 173 12.38 -0.64 -13.18
C VAL A 173 13.28 -0.54 -11.95
N PHE A 174 13.43 -1.63 -11.22
CA PHE A 174 14.27 -1.69 -10.02
C PHE A 174 15.76 -1.57 -10.35
N ALA A 175 16.23 -2.18 -11.44
CA ALA A 175 17.62 -2.06 -11.89
C ALA A 175 17.97 -0.62 -12.34
N ALA A 176 17.06 0.05 -13.04
CA ALA A 176 17.22 1.45 -13.42
C ALA A 176 17.30 2.35 -12.18
N TYR A 177 16.43 2.12 -11.19
CA TYR A 177 16.45 2.87 -9.95
C TYR A 177 17.71 2.63 -9.13
N GLU A 178 18.18 1.39 -9.01
CA GLU A 178 19.42 1.08 -8.28
C GLU A 178 20.62 1.80 -8.89
N SER A 179 20.71 1.84 -10.22
CA SER A 179 21.76 2.58 -10.93
C SER A 179 21.70 4.08 -10.61
N PHE A 180 20.51 4.67 -10.64
CA PHE A 180 20.32 6.07 -10.23
C PHE A 180 20.71 6.31 -8.77
N LEU A 181 20.28 5.44 -7.85
CA LEU A 181 20.50 5.59 -6.41
C LEU A 181 22.00 5.62 -6.06
N LYS A 182 22.79 4.75 -6.71
CA LYS A 182 24.25 4.67 -6.51
C LYS A 182 24.96 6.01 -6.75
N GLU A 183 24.51 6.77 -7.73
CA GLU A 183 25.07 8.09 -8.07
C GLU A 183 24.44 9.20 -7.24
N ALA A 184 23.11 9.21 -7.15
CA ALA A 184 22.36 10.34 -6.62
C ALA A 184 22.35 10.41 -5.09
N LEU A 185 22.39 9.27 -4.38
CA LEU A 185 22.32 9.25 -2.92
C LEU A 185 23.52 9.96 -2.25
N PRO A 186 24.78 9.68 -2.61
CA PRO A 186 25.92 10.42 -2.06
C PRO A 186 25.88 11.92 -2.38
N GLU A 187 25.36 12.28 -3.55
CA GLU A 187 25.21 13.68 -3.96
C GLU A 187 24.16 14.42 -3.10
N ALA A 188 22.98 13.81 -2.92
CA ALA A 188 21.93 14.34 -2.04
C ALA A 188 22.41 14.51 -0.59
N GLU A 189 23.12 13.51 -0.05
CA GLU A 189 23.73 13.58 1.29
C GLU A 189 24.73 14.75 1.38
N ALA A 190 25.58 14.92 0.38
CA ALA A 190 26.56 16.01 0.33
C ALA A 190 25.92 17.40 0.20
N ILE A 191 24.84 17.53 -0.58
CA ILE A 191 24.07 18.78 -0.69
C ILE A 191 23.42 19.12 0.65
N GLN A 192 22.74 18.16 1.29
CA GLN A 192 22.07 18.39 2.56
C GLN A 192 23.05 18.70 3.70
N ALA A 193 24.24 18.07 3.71
CA ALA A 193 25.29 18.36 4.69
C ALA A 193 25.84 19.80 4.63
N ARG A 194 25.68 20.50 3.50
CA ARG A 194 26.07 21.91 3.33
C ARG A 194 24.98 22.89 3.73
N ARG A 195 23.73 22.43 3.90
CA ARG A 195 22.60 23.28 4.31
C ARG A 195 22.66 23.52 5.83
N PRO A 196 22.08 24.62 6.34
CA PRO A 196 21.89 24.78 7.76
C PRO A 196 21.11 23.60 8.34
N ALA A 197 21.51 23.15 9.53
CA ALA A 197 20.77 22.13 10.25
C ALA A 197 19.31 22.59 10.45
N PRO A 198 18.32 21.71 10.24
CA PRO A 198 16.94 22.06 10.49
C PRO A 198 16.71 22.34 11.98
N VAL A 199 15.78 23.25 12.27
CA VAL A 199 15.36 23.58 13.63
C VAL A 199 14.17 22.70 13.98
N GLU A 200 14.34 21.81 14.96
CA GLU A 200 13.24 20.95 15.42
C GLU A 200 12.20 21.77 16.19
N PRO A 201 10.90 21.61 15.92
CA PRO A 201 9.86 22.12 16.79
C PRO A 201 10.03 21.56 18.22
N SER A 202 9.88 22.42 19.22
CA SER A 202 10.03 22.01 20.63
C SER A 202 8.66 21.64 21.21
N GLY A 203 8.54 20.39 21.65
CA GLY A 203 7.35 19.89 22.35
C GLY A 203 7.25 20.37 23.80
N PRO A 204 6.29 19.83 24.58
CA PRO A 204 5.43 18.70 24.22
C PRO A 204 4.38 19.07 23.16
N PHE A 205 3.92 18.07 22.41
CA PHE A 205 2.84 18.19 21.44
C PHE A 205 1.60 17.48 21.97
N PRO A 206 0.71 18.15 22.73
CA PRO A 206 -0.44 17.48 23.37
C PRO A 206 -1.27 16.68 22.36
N VAL A 207 -1.58 15.42 22.70
CA VAL A 207 -2.33 14.50 21.82
C VAL A 207 -3.64 15.09 21.32
N GLU A 208 -4.38 15.81 22.19
CA GLU A 208 -5.64 16.45 21.80
C GLU A 208 -5.47 17.56 20.75
N ILE A 209 -4.31 18.24 20.72
CA ILE A 209 -3.99 19.19 19.65
C ILE A 209 -3.68 18.43 18.36
N GLN A 210 -2.90 17.35 18.43
CA GLN A 210 -2.60 16.50 17.28
C GLN A 210 -3.88 15.92 16.66
N LYS A 211 -4.81 15.39 17.47
CA LYS A 211 -6.11 14.87 17.01
C LYS A 211 -6.89 15.90 16.19
N ARG A 212 -7.00 17.13 16.70
CA ARG A 212 -7.69 18.22 15.98
C ARG A 212 -6.98 18.58 14.68
N LEU A 213 -5.64 18.71 14.70
CA LEU A 213 -4.85 19.04 13.52
C LEU A 213 -4.92 17.95 12.45
N CYS A 214 -4.75 16.68 12.83
CA CYS A 214 -4.86 15.54 11.92
C CYS A 214 -6.23 15.50 11.26
N ARG A 215 -7.31 15.67 12.03
CA ARG A 215 -8.66 15.73 11.49
C ARG A 215 -8.84 16.90 10.52
N GLN A 216 -8.41 18.10 10.91
CA GLN A 216 -8.49 19.30 10.06
C GLN A 216 -7.67 19.13 8.78
N LEU A 217 -6.50 18.50 8.85
CA LEU A 217 -5.68 18.18 7.70
C LEU A 217 -6.44 17.24 6.74
N SER A 218 -7.01 16.14 7.23
CA SER A 218 -7.83 15.24 6.39
C SER A 218 -9.03 15.95 5.76
N GLU A 219 -9.74 16.80 6.52
CA GLU A 219 -10.85 17.61 6.01
C GLU A 219 -10.37 18.57 4.89
N ARG A 220 -9.21 19.20 5.07
CA ARG A 220 -8.61 20.10 4.07
C ARG A 220 -8.15 19.37 2.82
N ILE A 221 -7.60 18.16 2.98
CA ILE A 221 -7.24 17.28 1.87
C ILE A 221 -8.49 16.88 1.07
N GLY A 222 -9.67 16.85 1.70
CA GLY A 222 -10.95 16.61 1.03
C GLY A 222 -11.67 15.34 1.48
N LEU A 223 -11.28 14.75 2.62
CA LEU A 223 -12.00 13.63 3.20
C LEU A 223 -13.28 14.12 3.90
N ASP A 224 -14.41 13.60 3.44
CA ASP A 224 -15.72 13.91 4.00
C ASP A 224 -16.04 13.01 5.21
N PHE A 225 -16.01 13.60 6.40
CA PHE A 225 -16.29 12.89 7.65
C PHE A 225 -17.79 12.61 7.91
N THR A 226 -18.69 12.97 7.02
CA THR A 226 -20.04 12.37 7.02
C THR A 226 -20.00 10.92 6.53
N HIS A 227 -18.95 10.56 5.78
CA HIS A 227 -18.67 9.22 5.24
C HIS A 227 -17.34 8.64 5.73
N ALA A 228 -16.73 9.25 6.76
CA ALA A 228 -15.43 8.82 7.25
C ALA A 228 -15.25 9.05 8.75
N ARG A 229 -14.26 8.36 9.31
CA ARG A 229 -13.80 8.56 10.69
C ARG A 229 -12.28 8.36 10.82
N LEU A 230 -11.72 8.99 11.85
CA LEU A 230 -10.32 8.91 12.23
C LEU A 230 -10.26 8.44 13.68
N ASP A 231 -9.65 7.27 13.90
CA ASP A 231 -9.53 6.61 15.20
C ASP A 231 -8.07 6.24 15.52
N GLU A 232 -7.81 5.65 16.68
CA GLU A 232 -6.46 5.24 17.12
C GLU A 232 -6.24 3.74 16.94
N SER A 233 -5.02 3.35 16.53
CA SER A 233 -4.59 1.95 16.41
C SER A 233 -3.09 1.81 16.65
N ALA A 234 -2.60 0.59 16.91
CA ALA A 234 -1.16 0.35 17.11
C ALA A 234 -0.34 0.58 15.82
N HIS A 235 -0.94 0.25 14.68
CA HIS A 235 -0.37 0.37 13.34
C HIS A 235 -1.37 1.14 12.48
N PRO A 236 -1.06 2.37 12.03
CA PRO A 236 -1.92 3.13 11.13
C PRO A 236 -2.32 2.31 9.89
N PHE A 237 -3.58 2.43 9.50
CA PHE A 237 -4.13 1.83 8.28
C PHE A 237 -5.42 2.54 7.87
N SER A 238 -5.77 2.38 6.60
CA SER A 238 -7.05 2.74 6.00
C SER A 238 -7.86 1.47 5.75
N GLY A 239 -9.12 1.48 6.15
CA GLY A 239 -10.05 0.36 5.96
C GLY A 239 -11.50 0.83 5.95
N GLY A 240 -12.40 -0.07 6.36
CA GLY A 240 -13.84 0.17 6.25
C GLY A 240 -14.38 -0.21 4.88
N THR A 241 -15.28 0.59 4.34
CA THR A 241 -15.90 0.37 3.03
C THR A 241 -15.82 1.64 2.19
N PRO A 242 -16.02 1.55 0.86
CA PRO A 242 -16.11 2.74 0.03
C PRO A 242 -17.14 3.76 0.53
N ALA A 243 -18.20 3.39 1.27
CA ALA A 243 -19.20 4.35 1.79
C ALA A 243 -18.96 4.81 3.25
N ASP A 244 -18.10 4.12 3.99
CA ASP A 244 -17.73 4.33 5.40
C ASP A 244 -16.22 4.11 5.54
N ALA A 245 -15.44 5.14 5.20
CA ALA A 245 -13.99 5.08 5.19
C ALA A 245 -13.43 5.25 6.62
N ARG A 246 -12.58 4.34 7.06
CA ARG A 246 -12.06 4.33 8.43
C ARG A 246 -10.55 4.35 8.41
N ILE A 247 -9.99 5.51 8.71
CA ILE A 247 -8.55 5.69 8.82
C ILE A 247 -8.15 5.67 10.29
N THR A 248 -6.94 5.18 10.57
CA THR A 248 -6.40 5.16 11.92
C THR A 248 -5.02 5.77 11.98
N THR A 249 -4.63 6.26 13.15
CA THR A 249 -3.28 6.75 13.41
C THR A 249 -2.85 6.44 14.84
N ARG A 250 -1.63 6.84 15.21
CA ARG A 250 -1.14 6.85 16.59
C ARG A 250 -0.49 8.19 16.90
N TYR A 251 -0.60 8.64 18.14
CA TYR A 251 -0.08 9.93 18.58
C TYR A 251 1.10 9.76 19.54
N ASP A 252 2.06 10.68 19.46
CA ASP A 252 3.23 10.73 20.34
C ASP A 252 3.46 12.19 20.76
N GLU A 253 3.45 12.47 22.06
CA GLU A 253 3.69 13.82 22.59
C GLU A 253 5.09 14.36 22.26
N GLY A 254 6.04 13.47 21.93
CA GLY A 254 7.38 13.83 21.48
C GLY A 254 7.49 14.11 19.98
N ASN A 255 6.50 13.71 19.16
CA ASN A 255 6.60 13.79 17.70
C ASN A 255 5.23 13.87 17.02
N PHE A 256 4.76 15.08 16.71
CA PHE A 256 3.50 15.28 15.98
C PHE A 256 3.59 14.87 14.50
N ALA A 257 4.78 14.89 13.89
CA ALA A 257 4.95 14.68 12.46
C ALA A 257 4.57 13.26 12.04
N GLN A 258 4.82 12.27 12.92
CA GLN A 258 4.42 10.88 12.67
C GLN A 258 2.91 10.75 12.48
N ALA A 259 2.12 11.30 13.40
CA ALA A 259 0.66 11.24 13.32
C ALA A 259 0.13 12.02 12.10
N LEU A 260 0.70 13.21 11.85
CA LEU A 260 0.25 14.12 10.80
C LEU A 260 0.49 13.54 9.39
N LEU A 261 1.72 13.08 9.12
CA LEU A 261 2.08 12.49 7.82
C LEU A 261 1.41 11.14 7.62
N GLY A 262 1.30 10.31 8.68
CA GLY A 262 0.53 9.08 8.64
C GLY A 262 -0.94 9.31 8.29
N VAL A 263 -1.57 10.33 8.88
CA VAL A 263 -2.96 10.68 8.54
C VAL A 263 -3.08 11.19 7.10
N ALA A 264 -2.11 11.96 6.59
CA ALA A 264 -2.11 12.35 5.17
C ALA A 264 -2.01 11.12 4.24
N HIS A 265 -1.17 10.15 4.59
CA HIS A 265 -1.01 8.88 3.87
C HIS A 265 -2.34 8.11 3.83
N GLU A 266 -2.92 7.82 5.00
CA GLU A 266 -4.19 7.08 5.08
C GLU A 266 -5.36 7.84 4.44
N THR A 267 -5.32 9.18 4.48
CA THR A 267 -6.31 10.01 3.78
C THR A 267 -6.23 9.81 2.27
N GLY A 268 -5.04 9.68 1.68
CA GLY A 268 -4.90 9.40 0.25
C GLY A 268 -5.48 8.04 -0.15
N HIS A 269 -5.28 7.01 0.67
CA HIS A 269 -5.97 5.73 0.52
C HIS A 269 -7.50 5.88 0.57
N ALA A 270 -8.02 6.49 1.64
CA ALA A 270 -9.46 6.70 1.81
C ALA A 270 -10.07 7.52 0.67
N LEU A 271 -9.33 8.51 0.14
CA LEU A 271 -9.78 9.29 -1.01
C LEU A 271 -9.91 8.42 -2.26
N TYR A 272 -9.03 7.47 -2.50
CA TYR A 272 -9.17 6.57 -3.64
C TYR A 272 -10.44 5.74 -3.53
N GLU A 273 -10.65 5.08 -2.39
CA GLU A 273 -11.83 4.27 -2.09
C GLU A 273 -13.14 5.08 -2.21
N ARG A 274 -13.18 6.28 -1.63
CA ARG A 274 -14.33 7.22 -1.77
C ARG A 274 -14.55 7.71 -3.21
N GLY A 275 -13.58 7.52 -4.09
CA GLY A 275 -13.65 7.91 -5.49
C GLY A 275 -14.02 6.81 -6.46
N LEU A 276 -14.19 5.59 -5.96
CA LEU A 276 -14.61 4.47 -6.78
C LEU A 276 -16.05 4.68 -7.27
N PRO A 277 -16.40 4.17 -8.47
CA PRO A 277 -17.69 4.45 -9.10
C PRO A 277 -18.84 3.69 -8.41
N GLU A 278 -19.78 4.42 -7.80
CA GLU A 278 -20.93 3.88 -7.06
C GLU A 278 -21.76 2.86 -7.86
N ALA A 279 -21.86 3.05 -9.19
CA ALA A 279 -22.58 2.13 -10.09
C ALA A 279 -21.99 0.70 -10.11
N TRP A 280 -20.77 0.52 -9.61
CA TRP A 280 -20.04 -0.75 -9.56
C TRP A 280 -19.72 -1.20 -8.14
N GLU A 281 -20.39 -0.65 -7.12
CA GLU A 281 -20.25 -1.12 -5.75
C GLU A 281 -20.39 -2.64 -5.64
N ARG A 282 -19.49 -3.25 -4.85
CA ARG A 282 -19.45 -4.70 -4.60
C ARG A 282 -19.30 -5.56 -5.86
N GLN A 283 -18.88 -4.95 -6.96
CA GLN A 283 -18.45 -5.66 -8.16
C GLN A 283 -16.92 -5.57 -8.25
N PRO A 284 -16.24 -6.65 -8.69
CA PRO A 284 -14.78 -6.63 -8.82
C PRO A 284 -14.23 -5.45 -9.64
N VAL A 285 -14.94 -5.02 -10.69
CA VAL A 285 -14.51 -3.88 -11.51
C VAL A 285 -14.58 -2.53 -10.79
N GLY A 286 -15.40 -2.43 -9.75
CA GLY A 286 -15.56 -1.25 -8.91
C GLY A 286 -14.50 -1.11 -7.83
N GLU A 287 -13.65 -2.12 -7.62
CA GLU A 287 -12.57 -2.11 -6.62
C GLU A 287 -11.35 -1.29 -7.10
N ALA A 288 -10.41 -1.00 -6.19
CA ALA A 288 -9.13 -0.41 -6.55
C ALA A 288 -8.35 -1.27 -7.57
N ALA A 289 -7.54 -0.64 -8.42
CA ALA A 289 -6.79 -1.32 -9.49
C ALA A 289 -5.57 -2.14 -9.02
N GLY A 290 -5.55 -2.57 -7.75
CA GLY A 290 -4.45 -3.24 -7.08
C GLY A 290 -3.65 -2.34 -6.14
N MET A 291 -2.77 -2.95 -5.36
CA MET A 291 -2.07 -2.30 -4.25
C MET A 291 -1.10 -1.19 -4.70
N ALA A 292 -0.46 -1.31 -5.86
CA ALA A 292 0.41 -0.25 -6.37
C ALA A 292 -0.40 0.98 -6.79
N ALA A 293 -1.59 0.79 -7.38
CA ALA A 293 -2.50 1.89 -7.65
C ALA A 293 -2.96 2.54 -6.33
N HIS A 294 -3.30 1.71 -5.34
CA HIS A 294 -3.77 2.18 -4.04
C HIS A 294 -2.70 2.97 -3.26
N GLU A 295 -1.47 2.46 -3.23
CA GLU A 295 -0.30 3.12 -2.64
C GLU A 295 0.12 4.38 -3.40
N SER A 296 -0.08 4.41 -4.72
CA SER A 296 0.20 5.63 -5.47
C SER A 296 -0.66 6.79 -5.00
N GLN A 297 -1.88 6.55 -4.49
CA GLN A 297 -2.76 7.62 -4.01
C GLN A 297 -2.36 8.10 -2.60
N SER A 298 -1.96 7.20 -1.70
CA SER A 298 -1.44 7.61 -0.39
C SER A 298 -0.17 8.42 -0.51
N LEU A 299 0.81 7.94 -1.28
CA LEU A 299 2.07 8.65 -1.50
C LEU A 299 1.93 9.91 -2.36
N LEU A 300 0.92 9.98 -3.23
CA LEU A 300 0.63 11.22 -3.96
C LEU A 300 0.17 12.31 -2.98
N ILE A 301 -0.73 11.99 -2.06
CA ILE A 301 -1.19 12.95 -1.06
C ILE A 301 -0.08 13.27 -0.05
N GLU A 302 0.53 12.26 0.56
CA GLU A 302 1.54 12.45 1.60
C GLU A 302 2.82 13.07 1.03
N VAL A 303 3.44 12.44 0.04
CA VAL A 303 4.79 12.75 -0.39
C VAL A 303 4.82 13.77 -1.53
N GLN A 304 3.91 13.66 -2.49
CA GLN A 304 3.92 14.56 -3.65
C GLN A 304 3.27 15.91 -3.34
N ALA A 305 2.15 15.91 -2.62
CA ALA A 305 1.42 17.12 -2.24
C ALA A 305 1.83 17.67 -0.87
N CYS A 306 1.68 16.91 0.23
CA CYS A 306 1.87 17.45 1.59
C CYS A 306 3.32 17.77 1.95
N ARG A 307 4.30 17.13 1.30
CA ARG A 307 5.73 17.47 1.45
C ARG A 307 6.26 18.43 0.37
N SER A 308 5.37 19.06 -0.41
CA SER A 308 5.77 20.09 -1.39
C SER A 308 6.02 21.44 -0.73
N ASP A 309 6.91 22.26 -1.31
CA ASP A 309 7.16 23.62 -0.82
C ASP A 309 5.88 24.46 -0.77
N ALA A 310 5.02 24.32 -1.78
CA ALA A 310 3.71 24.95 -1.83
C ALA A 310 2.89 24.61 -0.57
N PHE A 311 2.64 23.35 -0.30
CA PHE A 311 1.81 22.96 0.85
C PHE A 311 2.47 23.27 2.19
N LEU A 312 3.79 23.09 2.32
CA LEU A 312 4.52 23.39 3.55
C LEU A 312 4.47 24.89 3.91
N SER A 313 4.40 25.78 2.91
CA SER A 313 4.20 27.21 3.15
C SER A 313 2.86 27.54 3.81
N TRP A 314 1.83 26.74 3.54
CA TRP A 314 0.52 26.84 4.19
C TRP A 314 0.50 26.14 5.55
N LEU A 315 1.06 24.93 5.63
CA LEU A 315 1.00 24.07 6.81
C LEU A 315 1.80 24.66 7.99
N GLY A 316 2.95 25.26 7.71
CA GLY A 316 3.81 25.86 8.73
C GLY A 316 3.10 26.81 9.69
N PRO A 317 2.42 27.85 9.19
CA PRO A 317 1.59 28.73 10.02
C PRO A 317 0.50 28.03 10.82
N GLN A 318 -0.11 26.96 10.30
CA GLN A 318 -1.13 26.19 11.04
C GLN A 318 -0.51 25.43 12.22
N LEU A 319 0.66 24.82 12.01
CA LEU A 319 1.40 24.11 13.06
C LEU A 319 1.88 25.07 14.14
N HIS A 320 2.43 26.23 13.76
CA HIS A 320 2.86 27.27 14.69
C HIS A 320 1.67 27.80 15.52
N ALA A 321 0.53 28.06 14.88
CA ALA A 321 -0.67 28.52 15.59
C ALA A 321 -1.18 27.49 16.62
N ALA A 322 -1.00 26.21 16.34
CA ALA A 322 -1.49 25.14 17.20
C ALA A 322 -0.54 24.76 18.34
N PHE A 323 0.77 24.78 18.10
CA PHE A 323 1.78 24.34 19.07
C PHE A 323 2.59 25.49 19.70
N GLY A 324 2.59 26.68 19.09
CA GLY A 324 3.41 27.80 19.54
C GLY A 324 4.91 27.56 19.37
N GLY A 325 5.73 28.31 20.11
CA GLY A 325 7.19 28.23 20.04
C GLY A 325 7.81 29.13 18.96
N ALA A 326 9.05 28.81 18.60
CA ALA A 326 9.84 29.61 17.67
C ALA A 326 9.32 29.48 16.23
N THR A 327 9.07 30.61 15.58
CA THR A 327 8.49 30.65 14.22
C THR A 327 9.37 29.96 13.19
N GLU A 328 10.70 30.03 13.34
CA GLU A 328 11.64 29.41 12.39
C GLU A 328 11.53 27.88 12.34
N ALA A 329 11.07 27.23 13.42
CA ALA A 329 10.88 25.78 13.45
C ALA A 329 9.74 25.32 12.53
N TYR A 330 8.76 26.19 12.27
CA TYR A 330 7.59 25.91 11.44
C TYR A 330 7.65 26.59 10.08
N ASP A 331 8.73 27.30 9.75
CA ASP A 331 8.93 27.86 8.42
C ASP A 331 8.87 26.74 7.37
N GLY A 332 8.21 26.99 6.23
CA GLY A 332 7.99 25.98 5.20
C GLY A 332 9.30 25.38 4.66
N ALA A 333 10.36 26.19 4.52
CA ALA A 333 11.66 25.70 4.10
C ALA A 333 12.33 24.86 5.21
N ASN A 334 12.11 25.19 6.49
CA ASN A 334 12.58 24.39 7.61
C ASN A 334 11.88 23.04 7.71
N LEU A 335 10.55 23.01 7.63
CA LEU A 335 9.77 21.77 7.54
C LEU A 335 10.20 20.93 6.34
N GLY A 336 10.49 21.60 5.23
CA GLY A 336 11.07 21.00 4.04
C GLY A 336 12.38 20.26 4.33
N ARG A 337 13.30 20.88 5.09
CA ARG A 337 14.57 20.25 5.50
C ARG A 337 14.37 19.09 6.49
N LEU A 338 13.34 19.15 7.34
CA LEU A 338 13.01 18.08 8.28
C LEU A 338 12.44 16.83 7.56
N TRP A 339 11.42 17.03 6.72
CA TRP A 339 10.62 15.91 6.18
C TRP A 339 11.09 15.40 4.82
N ARG A 340 12.07 16.07 4.20
CA ARG A 340 12.83 15.61 3.03
C ARG A 340 14.29 15.36 3.38
N ARG A 341 14.59 15.06 4.64
CA ARG A 341 15.94 14.66 5.05
C ARG A 341 16.26 13.29 4.45
N VAL A 342 17.38 13.20 3.75
CA VAL A 342 17.88 11.93 3.21
C VAL A 342 18.87 11.32 4.21
N ALA A 343 18.60 10.10 4.66
CA ALA A 343 19.45 9.42 5.62
C ALA A 343 19.30 7.90 5.49
N ARG A 344 20.42 7.21 5.28
CA ARG A 344 20.46 5.75 5.27
C ARG A 344 20.07 5.22 6.65
N GLY A 345 19.03 4.38 6.68
CA GLY A 345 18.53 3.72 7.89
C GLY A 345 18.30 2.24 7.66
N PHE A 346 17.97 1.51 8.73
CA PHE A 346 17.69 0.06 8.64
C PHE A 346 16.20 -0.26 8.49
N ILE A 347 15.33 0.63 8.97
CA ILE A 347 13.89 0.39 9.09
C ILE A 347 13.18 0.96 7.87
N ARG A 348 12.52 0.09 7.09
CA ARG A 348 11.82 0.48 5.87
C ARG A 348 10.74 1.53 6.11
N VAL A 349 9.91 1.35 7.15
CA VAL A 349 8.79 2.27 7.44
C VAL A 349 9.25 3.67 7.87
N ASP A 350 10.53 3.82 8.24
CA ASP A 350 11.14 5.10 8.62
C ASP A 350 12.06 5.66 7.52
N ALA A 351 12.20 4.95 6.39
CA ALA A 351 13.11 5.34 5.32
C ALA A 351 12.59 6.55 4.55
N ASP A 352 13.50 7.42 4.14
CA ASP A 352 13.18 8.60 3.34
C ASP A 352 12.83 8.23 1.88
N GLU A 353 12.27 9.18 1.13
CA GLU A 353 11.80 8.97 -0.25
C GLU A 353 12.89 8.44 -1.20
N MET A 354 14.16 8.75 -0.93
CA MET A 354 15.29 8.34 -1.75
C MET A 354 15.84 6.97 -1.35
N THR A 355 15.81 6.61 -0.06
CA THR A 355 16.32 5.31 0.39
C THR A 355 15.25 4.22 0.43
N TYR A 356 13.97 4.58 0.60
CA TYR A 356 12.84 3.66 0.73
C TYR A 356 12.77 2.57 -0.36
N PRO A 357 12.93 2.88 -1.67
CA PRO A 357 12.83 1.84 -2.69
C PRO A 357 13.92 0.78 -2.61
N ALA A 358 15.11 1.10 -2.06
CA ALA A 358 16.17 0.11 -1.84
C ALA A 358 15.73 -1.00 -0.87
N HIS A 359 14.97 -0.65 0.17
CA HIS A 359 14.42 -1.63 1.12
C HIS A 359 13.46 -2.61 0.43
N VAL A 360 12.66 -2.10 -0.50
CA VAL A 360 11.71 -2.91 -1.29
C VAL A 360 12.43 -3.79 -2.31
N ILE A 361 13.44 -3.25 -3.02
CA ILE A 361 14.26 -4.00 -3.98
C ILE A 361 14.89 -5.22 -3.31
N LEU A 362 15.44 -5.05 -2.10
CA LEU A 362 16.00 -6.15 -1.32
C LEU A 362 14.95 -7.26 -1.08
N ARG A 363 13.77 -6.87 -0.58
CA ARG A 363 12.71 -7.82 -0.25
C ARG A 363 12.20 -8.56 -1.48
N PHE A 364 11.95 -7.86 -2.59
CA PHE A 364 11.58 -8.48 -3.87
C PHE A 364 12.59 -9.55 -4.31
N ARG A 365 13.89 -9.27 -4.22
CA ARG A 365 14.94 -10.23 -4.58
C ARG A 365 14.95 -11.44 -3.65
N LEU A 366 14.82 -11.21 -2.34
CA LEU A 366 14.79 -12.28 -1.34
C LEU A 366 13.53 -13.13 -1.46
N GLU A 367 12.36 -12.54 -1.70
CA GLU A 367 11.11 -13.26 -1.93
C GLU A 367 11.21 -14.18 -3.15
N ARG A 368 11.76 -13.67 -4.25
CA ARG A 368 11.97 -14.49 -5.46
C ARG A 368 12.90 -15.67 -5.20
N ALA A 369 14.00 -15.45 -4.48
CA ALA A 369 14.92 -16.53 -4.13
C ALA A 369 14.28 -17.55 -3.15
N LEU A 370 13.49 -17.07 -2.18
CA LEU A 370 12.76 -17.93 -1.25
C LEU A 370 11.68 -18.75 -1.96
N ILE A 371 10.86 -18.15 -2.82
CA ILE A 371 9.80 -18.87 -3.54
C ILE A 371 10.39 -19.76 -4.65
N GLY A 372 11.44 -19.30 -5.34
CA GLY A 372 12.13 -20.05 -6.39
C GLY A 372 12.96 -21.23 -5.90
N GLY A 373 13.34 -21.27 -4.61
CA GLY A 373 14.15 -22.34 -4.05
C GLY A 373 15.65 -22.05 -4.00
N ASP A 374 16.08 -20.89 -4.52
CA ASP A 374 17.48 -20.47 -4.57
C ASP A 374 18.02 -19.99 -3.21
N LEU A 375 17.14 -19.68 -2.25
CA LEU A 375 17.49 -19.28 -0.88
C LEU A 375 16.78 -20.18 0.13
N ALA A 376 17.54 -20.80 1.04
CA ALA A 376 17.00 -21.46 2.21
C ALA A 376 16.65 -20.42 3.29
N VAL A 377 15.58 -20.66 4.05
CA VAL A 377 15.17 -19.76 5.15
C VAL A 377 16.27 -19.60 6.19
N ALA A 378 17.08 -20.64 6.42
CA ALA A 378 18.22 -20.61 7.34
C ALA A 378 19.26 -19.53 6.98
N ASP A 379 19.41 -19.23 5.69
CA ASP A 379 20.42 -18.30 5.17
C ASP A 379 19.88 -16.87 5.02
N LEU A 380 18.59 -16.66 5.31
CA LEU A 380 17.91 -15.38 5.15
C LEU A 380 18.59 -14.21 5.90
N PRO A 381 19.04 -14.35 7.17
CA PRO A 381 19.76 -13.27 7.84
C PRO A 381 21.05 -12.87 7.12
N GLY A 382 21.79 -13.84 6.60
CA GLY A 382 23.02 -13.61 5.84
C GLY A 382 22.76 -12.90 4.52
N ALA A 383 21.82 -13.41 3.73
CA ALA A 383 21.42 -12.83 2.44
C ALA A 383 20.85 -11.41 2.60
N TRP A 384 20.10 -11.16 3.68
CA TRP A 384 19.62 -9.83 4.04
C TRP A 384 20.78 -8.87 4.27
N ASN A 385 21.74 -9.26 5.10
CA ASN A 385 22.89 -8.43 5.45
C ASN A 385 23.77 -8.10 4.24
N GLU A 386 23.98 -9.06 3.34
CA GLU A 386 24.69 -8.86 2.09
C GLU A 386 23.95 -7.88 1.17
N GLY A 387 22.66 -8.10 0.95
CA GLY A 387 21.86 -7.24 0.08
C GLY A 387 21.73 -5.81 0.60
N PHE A 388 21.59 -5.63 1.91
CA PHE A 388 21.56 -4.30 2.54
C PHE A 388 22.88 -3.56 2.38
N ARG A 389 24.01 -4.28 2.50
CA ARG A 389 25.35 -3.72 2.27
C ARG A 389 25.53 -3.31 0.80
N GLY A 390 25.07 -4.14 -0.14
CA GLY A 390 25.14 -3.84 -1.57
C GLY A 390 24.33 -2.62 -1.99
N LEU A 391 23.14 -2.44 -1.41
CA LEU A 391 22.21 -1.37 -1.79
C LEU A 391 22.46 -0.04 -1.07
N LEU A 392 22.75 -0.08 0.24
CA LEU A 392 22.85 1.12 1.08
C LEU A 392 24.22 1.28 1.76
N GLY A 393 25.13 0.30 1.64
CA GLY A 393 26.42 0.34 2.31
C GLY A 393 26.34 0.14 3.82
N LEU A 394 25.22 -0.38 4.33
CA LEU A 394 24.98 -0.62 5.76
C LEU A 394 24.79 -2.11 6.06
N THR A 395 25.04 -2.54 7.29
CA THR A 395 24.70 -3.88 7.77
C THR A 395 23.88 -3.74 9.06
N PRO A 396 22.66 -4.30 9.14
CA PRO A 396 21.88 -4.32 10.36
C PRO A 396 22.68 -4.86 11.54
N PRO A 397 22.61 -4.26 12.74
CA PRO A 397 23.39 -4.74 13.88
C PRO A 397 22.76 -5.97 14.56
N ASP A 398 21.50 -6.25 14.25
CA ASP A 398 20.71 -7.34 14.82
C ASP A 398 19.56 -7.73 13.88
N ASP A 399 19.00 -8.93 14.06
CA ASP A 399 17.92 -9.45 13.20
C ASP A 399 16.63 -8.64 13.35
N ARG A 400 16.38 -8.04 14.53
CA ARG A 400 15.25 -7.14 14.78
C ARG A 400 15.22 -5.95 13.81
N ARG A 401 16.39 -5.38 13.50
CA ARG A 401 16.58 -4.32 12.48
C ARG A 401 16.94 -4.89 11.11
N GLY A 402 17.08 -6.21 10.99
CA GLY A 402 17.30 -6.98 9.78
C GLY A 402 16.02 -7.65 9.28
N CYS A 403 16.09 -8.95 9.03
CA CYS A 403 15.02 -9.75 8.42
C CYS A 403 13.77 -9.94 9.30
N LEU A 404 13.80 -9.61 10.60
CA LEU A 404 12.63 -9.65 11.48
C LEU A 404 11.84 -8.33 11.48
N GLN A 405 12.28 -7.30 10.76
CA GLN A 405 11.72 -5.96 10.94
C GLN A 405 10.26 -5.81 10.49
N ASP A 406 9.88 -6.51 9.42
CA ASP A 406 8.54 -6.46 8.80
C ASP A 406 7.76 -7.75 9.07
N ILE A 407 6.44 -7.63 9.15
CA ILE A 407 5.51 -8.74 9.44
C ILE A 407 5.24 -9.64 8.23
N HIS A 408 5.34 -9.11 7.01
CA HIS A 408 4.78 -9.68 5.78
C HIS A 408 5.17 -11.14 5.49
N TRP A 409 6.43 -11.55 5.69
CA TRP A 409 6.79 -12.96 5.45
C TRP A 409 6.27 -13.91 6.53
N TYR A 410 6.03 -13.38 7.72
CA TYR A 410 5.59 -14.13 8.88
C TYR A 410 4.06 -14.24 8.93
N ASP A 411 3.32 -13.40 8.19
CA ASP A 411 1.88 -13.55 7.94
C ASP A 411 1.54 -14.09 6.54
N GLY A 412 2.56 -14.38 5.72
CA GLY A 412 2.44 -15.04 4.41
C GLY A 412 2.21 -14.09 3.22
N ALA A 413 2.33 -12.78 3.38
CA ALA A 413 2.20 -11.81 2.29
C ALA A 413 3.44 -11.75 1.35
N PHE A 414 3.68 -12.81 0.57
CA PHE A 414 4.75 -12.87 -0.44
C PHE A 414 4.32 -12.26 -1.78
N GLY A 415 5.15 -11.39 -2.36
CA GLY A 415 4.81 -10.66 -3.59
C GLY A 415 4.09 -9.32 -3.33
N TYR A 416 3.92 -8.95 -2.07
CA TYR A 416 3.28 -7.69 -1.67
C TYR A 416 4.23 -6.50 -1.79
N PHE A 417 5.47 -6.62 -1.32
CA PHE A 417 6.41 -5.50 -1.22
C PHE A 417 6.62 -4.69 -2.50
N PRO A 418 6.69 -5.29 -3.72
CA PRO A 418 6.88 -4.53 -4.94
C PRO A 418 5.84 -3.43 -5.13
N SER A 419 4.60 -3.65 -4.67
CA SER A 419 3.51 -2.66 -4.78
C SER A 419 3.86 -1.30 -4.16
N TYR A 420 4.66 -1.28 -3.08
CA TYR A 420 5.06 -0.04 -2.42
C TYR A 420 5.90 0.87 -3.33
N THR A 421 6.98 0.33 -3.92
CA THR A 421 7.85 1.13 -4.79
C THR A 421 7.16 1.47 -6.11
N LEU A 422 6.38 0.54 -6.67
CA LEU A 422 5.59 0.82 -7.87
C LEU A 422 4.59 1.95 -7.60
N GLY A 423 3.96 1.96 -6.43
CA GLY A 423 3.09 3.04 -5.97
C GLY A 423 3.82 4.37 -5.84
N ALA A 424 5.00 4.39 -5.21
CA ALA A 424 5.82 5.61 -5.08
C ALA A 424 6.19 6.22 -6.44
N MET A 425 6.61 5.37 -7.38
CA MET A 425 6.96 5.78 -8.75
C MET A 425 5.73 6.30 -9.51
N ALA A 426 4.60 5.59 -9.39
CA ALA A 426 3.34 6.01 -9.99
C ALA A 426 2.85 7.34 -9.40
N ALA A 427 2.98 7.55 -8.09
CA ALA A 427 2.59 8.81 -7.44
C ALA A 427 3.30 10.02 -8.07
N ALA A 428 4.61 9.93 -8.30
CA ALA A 428 5.37 10.99 -8.95
C ALA A 428 4.95 11.19 -10.42
N GLN A 429 4.73 10.11 -11.17
CA GLN A 429 4.28 10.18 -12.56
C GLN A 429 2.87 10.79 -12.69
N ILE A 430 1.95 10.39 -11.82
CA ILE A 430 0.58 10.90 -11.75
C ILE A 430 0.59 12.37 -11.35
N MET A 431 1.36 12.77 -10.33
CA MET A 431 1.47 14.18 -9.93
C MET A 431 2.04 15.05 -11.06
N ALA A 432 3.05 14.58 -11.77
CA ALA A 432 3.61 15.29 -12.92
C ALA A 432 2.56 15.50 -14.02
N ALA A 433 1.78 14.47 -14.35
CA ALA A 433 0.69 14.57 -15.31
C ALA A 433 -0.43 15.51 -14.83
N ALA A 434 -0.82 15.44 -13.55
CA ALA A 434 -1.82 16.31 -12.96
C ALA A 434 -1.40 17.80 -13.03
N ARG A 435 -0.15 18.11 -12.66
CA ARG A 435 0.39 19.48 -12.75
C ARG A 435 0.46 20.00 -14.19
N ALA A 436 0.82 19.14 -15.14
CA ALA A 436 0.84 19.51 -16.55
C ALA A 436 -0.57 19.81 -17.08
N ALA A 437 -1.58 19.03 -16.67
CA ALA A 437 -2.97 19.22 -17.06
C ALA A 437 -3.66 20.38 -16.33
N VAL A 438 -3.26 20.65 -15.08
CA VAL A 438 -3.86 21.67 -14.21
C VAL A 438 -2.74 22.52 -13.58
N PRO A 439 -2.24 23.56 -14.28
CA PRO A 439 -1.12 24.39 -13.80
C PRO A 439 -1.36 25.10 -12.46
N GLY A 440 -2.63 25.25 -12.04
CA GLY A 440 -3.01 25.91 -10.77
C GLY A 440 -2.87 25.06 -9.52
N ILE A 441 -2.48 23.77 -9.62
CA ILE A 441 -2.42 22.86 -8.46
C ILE A 441 -1.51 23.41 -7.35
N ASP A 442 -0.28 23.82 -7.65
CA ASP A 442 0.65 24.25 -6.59
C ASP A 442 0.20 25.57 -5.94
N ALA A 443 -0.42 26.47 -6.70
CA ALA A 443 -1.00 27.71 -6.16
C ALA A 443 -2.18 27.44 -5.21
N ALA A 444 -2.96 26.39 -5.46
CA ALA A 444 -4.04 25.95 -4.58
C ALA A 444 -3.51 25.22 -3.34
N LEU A 445 -2.50 24.35 -3.50
CA LEU A 445 -1.82 23.69 -2.38
C LEU A 445 -1.18 24.70 -1.42
N ALA A 446 -0.64 25.82 -1.92
CA ALA A 446 -0.14 26.92 -1.10
C ALA A 446 -1.22 27.66 -0.28
N GLN A 447 -2.50 27.33 -0.50
CA GLN A 447 -3.64 27.82 0.27
C GLN A 447 -4.33 26.68 1.05
N GLY A 448 -3.75 25.47 1.05
CA GLY A 448 -4.34 24.27 1.65
C GLY A 448 -5.55 23.72 0.89
N ASP A 449 -5.72 24.09 -0.39
CA ASP A 449 -6.82 23.65 -1.24
C ASP A 449 -6.39 22.51 -2.17
N PHE A 450 -6.97 21.34 -1.95
CA PHE A 450 -6.74 20.13 -2.76
C PHE A 450 -7.77 19.95 -3.88
N ALA A 451 -8.80 20.80 -3.97
CA ALA A 451 -9.89 20.62 -4.92
C ALA A 451 -9.42 20.51 -6.39
N PRO A 452 -8.44 21.31 -6.87
CA PRO A 452 -7.95 21.16 -8.25
C PRO A 452 -7.26 19.82 -8.50
N LEU A 453 -6.48 19.33 -7.53
CA LEU A 453 -5.80 18.04 -7.62
C LEU A 453 -6.81 16.89 -7.60
N LEU A 454 -7.74 16.91 -6.64
CA LEU A 454 -8.80 15.90 -6.56
C LEU A 454 -9.72 15.93 -7.78
N GLY A 455 -10.03 17.11 -8.30
CA GLY A 455 -10.83 17.28 -9.53
C GLY A 455 -10.19 16.60 -10.73
N TRP A 456 -8.86 16.49 -10.78
CA TRP A 456 -8.14 15.73 -11.80
C TRP A 456 -8.05 14.24 -11.46
N LEU A 457 -7.76 13.86 -10.21
CA LEU A 457 -7.62 12.46 -9.81
C LEU A 457 -8.93 11.66 -9.93
N ARG A 458 -10.07 12.28 -9.61
CA ARG A 458 -11.39 11.66 -9.64
C ARG A 458 -11.72 11.02 -11.01
N PRO A 459 -11.69 11.75 -12.13
CA PRO A 459 -11.99 11.17 -13.44
C PRO A 459 -10.84 10.37 -14.06
N ASN A 460 -9.58 10.66 -13.72
CA ASN A 460 -8.42 10.05 -14.40
C ASN A 460 -7.90 8.78 -13.71
N ILE A 461 -8.09 8.67 -12.39
CA ILE A 461 -7.61 7.53 -11.60
C ILE A 461 -8.77 6.88 -10.84
N HIS A 462 -9.43 7.62 -9.95
CA HIS A 462 -10.35 7.01 -8.97
C HIS A 462 -11.56 6.36 -9.64
N GLY A 463 -12.24 7.10 -10.51
CA GLY A 463 -13.43 6.65 -11.25
C GLY A 463 -13.14 5.61 -12.33
N LYS A 464 -11.87 5.24 -12.56
CA LYS A 464 -11.50 4.11 -13.42
C LYS A 464 -11.53 2.79 -12.67
N ALA A 465 -11.36 2.79 -11.34
CA ALA A 465 -11.36 1.59 -10.51
C ALA A 465 -10.51 0.47 -11.17
N ALA A 466 -10.93 -0.79 -11.05
CA ALA A 466 -10.28 -1.94 -11.66
C ALA A 466 -10.72 -2.19 -13.12
N SER A 467 -11.41 -1.25 -13.78
CA SER A 467 -11.75 -1.37 -15.21
C SER A 467 -10.53 -1.42 -16.13
N LEU A 468 -9.38 -0.98 -15.63
CA LEU A 468 -8.07 -1.04 -16.28
C LEU A 468 -7.04 -1.79 -15.42
N GLY A 469 -6.08 -2.45 -16.06
CA GLY A 469 -4.85 -2.89 -15.39
C GLY A 469 -3.97 -1.70 -15.03
N PHE A 470 -3.02 -1.87 -14.10
CA PHE A 470 -2.18 -0.78 -13.59
C PHE A 470 -1.43 -0.02 -14.68
N GLN A 471 -0.83 -0.75 -15.64
CA GLN A 471 -0.11 -0.11 -16.75
C GLN A 471 -1.06 0.67 -17.67
N ASP A 472 -2.26 0.17 -17.93
CA ASP A 472 -3.23 0.85 -18.79
C ASP A 472 -3.87 2.06 -18.10
N LEU A 473 -4.07 1.97 -16.78
CA LEU A 473 -4.50 3.09 -15.95
C LEU A 473 -3.49 4.26 -16.06
N LEU A 474 -2.19 3.95 -15.93
CA LEU A 474 -1.13 4.95 -16.10
C LEU A 474 -1.06 5.46 -17.55
N ARG A 475 -1.18 4.58 -18.55
CA ARG A 475 -1.21 5.00 -19.97
C ARG A 475 -2.32 6.00 -20.24
N GLU A 476 -3.53 5.74 -19.75
CA GLU A 476 -4.67 6.63 -19.95
C GLU A 476 -4.51 7.95 -19.19
N ALA A 477 -4.01 7.91 -17.95
CA ALA A 477 -3.90 9.10 -17.10
C ALA A 477 -2.67 9.97 -17.41
N THR A 478 -1.56 9.38 -17.86
CA THR A 478 -0.26 10.06 -17.95
C THR A 478 0.39 9.94 -19.33
N GLY A 479 -0.25 9.28 -20.29
CA GLY A 479 0.24 9.12 -21.66
C GLY A 479 1.26 7.99 -21.87
N GLY A 480 1.57 7.18 -20.85
CA GLY A 480 2.52 6.07 -20.95
C GLY A 480 2.42 5.09 -19.78
N PRO A 481 3.04 3.89 -19.88
CA PRO A 481 3.11 2.95 -18.75
C PRO A 481 3.94 3.54 -17.60
N LEU A 482 4.10 2.80 -16.50
CA LEU A 482 5.02 3.19 -15.43
C LEU A 482 6.43 3.44 -15.99
N ASP A 483 6.92 4.67 -15.83
CA ASP A 483 8.22 5.14 -16.28
C ASP A 483 9.12 5.45 -15.07
N PRO A 484 10.17 4.65 -14.79
CA PRO A 484 11.10 4.94 -13.69
C PRO A 484 11.77 6.31 -13.87
N ALA A 485 11.89 6.84 -15.10
CA ALA A 485 12.47 8.14 -15.33
C ALA A 485 11.59 9.29 -14.80
N ALA A 486 10.27 9.12 -14.70
CA ALA A 486 9.40 10.10 -14.05
C ALA A 486 9.75 10.27 -12.57
N PHE A 487 9.95 9.15 -11.88
CA PHE A 487 10.34 9.17 -10.47
C PHE A 487 11.76 9.70 -10.26
N THR A 488 12.74 9.30 -11.08
CA THR A 488 14.10 9.83 -10.93
C THR A 488 14.20 11.32 -11.28
N ARG A 489 13.47 11.82 -12.29
CA ARG A 489 13.36 13.27 -12.55
C ARG A 489 12.80 14.01 -11.33
N HIS A 490 11.75 13.48 -10.71
CA HIS A 490 11.19 14.04 -9.49
C HIS A 490 12.20 14.09 -8.34
N LEU A 491 12.93 12.98 -8.10
CA LEU A 491 13.96 12.95 -7.06
C LEU A 491 15.12 13.91 -7.35
N ARG A 492 15.54 14.04 -8.62
CA ARG A 492 16.56 15.03 -9.01
C ARG A 492 16.11 16.45 -8.69
N ALA A 493 14.91 16.83 -9.14
CA ALA A 493 14.35 18.14 -8.88
C ALA A 493 14.26 18.44 -7.37
N ARG A 494 13.81 17.46 -6.57
CA ARG A 494 13.58 17.65 -5.13
C ARG A 494 14.85 17.62 -4.28
N TYR A 495 15.81 16.75 -4.60
CA TYR A 495 16.94 16.46 -3.72
C TYR A 495 18.29 16.94 -4.25
N LEU A 496 18.42 17.13 -5.57
CA LEU A 496 19.70 17.50 -6.20
C LEU A 496 19.71 18.92 -6.76
N GLU A 497 18.56 19.42 -7.24
CA GLU A 497 18.51 20.69 -8.00
C GLU A 497 18.17 21.93 -7.16
N GLY A 498 17.94 21.75 -5.85
CA GLY A 498 17.82 22.86 -4.89
C GLY A 498 16.41 23.43 -4.82
#